data_AF-A0A388QSW4-F1
#
_entry.id   AF-A0A388QSW4-F1
#
_cell.length_a   1.000
_cell.length_b   1.000
_cell.length_c   1.000
_cell.angle_alpha   90.00
_cell.angle_beta   90.00
_cell.angle_gamma   90.00
#
_symmetry.space_group_name_H-M   'P 1'
#
loop_
_entity.id
_entity.type
_entity.pdbx_description
1 polymer ?
#
loop_
_entity_poly.entity_id
_entity_poly.type
_entity_poly.pdbx_seq_one_letter_code
_entity_poly.pdbx_strand_id
1 'polypeptide(L)' 'MAAAAPLPEAAVAAERLTKRYGSLTAVEDLTFSVAPGEVVGFLGPNGAGKSSTMRILAG' A
#
# COMPACT_ATOMS: atom_id res chain seq x y z
N MET A 1 17.76 -8.57 7.41
CA MET A 1 16.45 -7.94 7.13
C MET A 1 16.25 -6.88 8.20
N ALA A 2 16.48 -5.60 7.86
CA ALA A 2 16.40 -4.53 8.84
C ALA A 2 14.93 -4.35 9.25
N ALA A 3 14.66 -4.38 10.55
CA ALA A 3 13.38 -3.93 11.08
C ALA A 3 13.17 -2.48 10.60
N ALA A 4 12.05 -2.20 9.94
CA ALA A 4 11.69 -0.82 9.63
C ALA A 4 11.69 -0.07 10.97
N ALA A 5 12.48 1.00 11.06
CA ALA A 5 12.45 1.89 12.21
C ALA A 5 10.99 2.28 12.52
N PRO A 6 10.61 2.48 13.79
CA PRO A 6 9.26 2.91 14.13
C PRO A 6 8.92 4.10 13.25
N LEU A 7 7.92 3.93 12.38
CA LEU A 7 7.58 4.91 11.39
C LEU A 7 7.21 6.19 12.15
N PRO A 8 7.89 7.32 11.93
CA PRO A 8 7.49 8.59 12.52
C PRO A 8 6.00 8.80 12.19
N GLU A 9 5.17 9.06 13.22
CA GLU A 9 3.69 9.10 13.21
C GLU A 9 3.08 9.06 11.79
N ALA A 10 3.04 7.87 11.19
CA ALA A 10 2.70 7.75 9.78
C ALA A 10 1.22 8.10 9.61
N ALA A 11 0.92 9.02 8.70
CA ALA A 11 -0.45 9.38 8.37
C ALA A 11 -1.19 8.20 7.70
N VAL A 12 -0.44 7.39 6.94
CA VAL A 12 -0.91 6.14 6.34
C VAL A 12 0.20 5.10 6.48
N ALA A 13 -0.15 3.89 6.92
CA ALA A 13 0.75 2.74 6.92
C ALA A 13 0.04 1.49 6.40
N ALA A 14 0.74 0.71 5.58
CA ALA A 14 0.31 -0.61 5.15
C ALA A 14 1.47 -1.59 5.36
N GLU A 15 1.17 -2.72 6.00
CA GLU A 15 2.14 -3.78 6.25
C GLU A 15 1.66 -5.08 5.63
N ARG A 16 2.47 -5.63 4.71
CA ARG A 16 2.20 -6.91 4.02
C ARG A 16 0.79 -7.00 3.43
N LEU A 17 0.29 -5.89 2.90
CA LEU A 17 -1.07 -5.80 2.37
C LEU A 17 -1.22 -6.73 1.17
N THR A 18 -2.18 -7.66 1.27
CA THR A 18 -2.55 -8.55 0.18
C THR A 18 -4.04 -8.42 -0.10
N LYS A 19 -4.41 -8.19 -1.36
CA LYS A 19 -5.81 -8.16 -1.81
C LYS A 19 -6.04 -9.20 -2.89
N ARG A 20 -7.01 -10.07 -2.63
CA ARG A 20 -7.50 -11.07 -3.59
C ARG A 20 -8.94 -10.80 -3.98
N TYR A 21 -9.25 -11.03 -5.25
CA TYR A 21 -10.59 -11.07 -5.83
C TYR A 21 -10.78 -12.45 -6.46
N GLY A 22 -11.42 -13.37 -5.73
CA GLY A 22 -11.45 -14.78 -6.12
C GLY A 22 -10.02 -15.35 -6.25
N SER A 23 -9.68 -15.86 -7.42
CA SER A 23 -8.34 -16.39 -7.75
C SER A 23 -7.33 -15.32 -8.15
N LEU A 24 -7.75 -14.06 -8.41
CA LEU A 24 -6.87 -12.98 -8.80
C LEU A 24 -6.26 -12.30 -7.57
N THR A 25 -4.94 -12.32 -7.44
CA THR A 25 -4.21 -11.47 -6.49
C THR A 25 -3.97 -10.09 -7.14
N ALA A 26 -4.69 -9.08 -6.67
CA ALA A 26 -4.58 -7.71 -7.20
C ALA A 26 -3.48 -6.88 -6.52
N VAL A 27 -3.17 -7.21 -5.26
CA VAL A 27 -2.05 -6.64 -4.49
C VAL A 27 -1.43 -7.78 -3.71
N GLU A 28 -0.12 -7.90 -3.71
CA GLU A 28 0.63 -8.94 -3.02
C GLU A 28 1.74 -8.32 -2.17
N ASP A 29 1.72 -8.61 -0.87
CA ASP A 29 2.75 -8.25 0.11
C ASP A 29 3.22 -6.77 0.09
N LEU A 30 2.28 -5.84 -0.15
CA LEU A 30 2.61 -4.43 -0.26
C LEU A 30 2.87 -3.83 1.14
N THR A 31 4.08 -3.33 1.36
CA THR A 31 4.49 -2.65 2.59
C THR A 31 5.00 -1.24 2.28
N PHE A 32 4.36 -0.22 2.85
CA PHE A 32 4.80 1.18 2.73
C PHE A 32 4.22 2.05 3.84
N SER A 33 4.76 3.26 3.98
CA SER A 33 4.33 4.29 4.91
C SER A 33 4.33 5.65 4.24
N VAL A 34 3.44 6.52 4.66
CA VAL A 34 3.36 7.92 4.19
C VAL A 34 3.43 8.82 5.41
N ALA A 35 4.40 9.74 5.42
CA ALA A 35 4.55 10.70 6.50
C ALA A 35 3.49 11.81 6.41
N PRO A 36 3.18 12.50 7.52
CA PRO A 36 2.32 13.68 7.48
C PRO A 36 2.86 14.74 6.51
N GLY A 37 2.00 15.25 5.62
CA GLY A 37 2.35 16.26 4.62
C GLY A 37 3.03 15.72 3.36
N GLU A 38 3.30 14.41 3.28
CA GLU A 38 3.86 13.78 2.09
C GLU A 38 2.77 13.49 1.05
N VAL A 39 3.09 13.73 -0.23
CA VAL A 39 2.20 13.41 -1.36
C VAL A 39 2.81 12.24 -2.13
N VAL A 40 2.09 11.12 -2.18
CA VAL A 40 2.51 9.91 -2.88
C VAL A 40 1.53 9.56 -4.00
N GLY A 41 2.05 8.95 -5.07
CA GLY A 41 1.25 8.47 -6.19
C GLY A 41 1.61 7.03 -6.54
N PHE A 42 0.60 6.21 -6.84
CA PHE A 42 0.82 4.88 -7.39
C PHE A 42 1.00 4.96 -8.92
N LEU A 43 2.09 4.41 -9.44
CA LEU A 43 2.39 4.34 -10.87
C LEU A 43 2.51 2.89 -11.34
N GLY A 44 2.09 2.63 -12.58
CA GLY A 44 2.18 1.31 -13.20
C GLY A 44 1.14 1.10 -14.30
N PRO A 45 1.21 -0.01 -15.06
CA PRO A 45 0.24 -0.32 -16.11
C PRO A 45 -1.16 -0.61 -15.56
N ASN A 46 -2.15 -0.74 -16.46
CA ASN A 46 -3.48 -1.19 -16.09
C ASN A 46 -3.44 -2.59 -15.47
N GLY A 47 -4.23 -2.80 -14.41
CA GLY A 47 -4.23 -4.06 -13.67
C GLY A 47 -3.16 -4.18 -12.57
N ALA A 48 -2.22 -3.25 -12.45
CA ALA A 48 -1.14 -3.30 -11.45
C ALA A 48 -1.56 -3.07 -9.97
N GLY A 49 -2.86 -3.12 -9.65
CA GLY A 49 -3.31 -2.98 -8.25
C GLY A 49 -3.42 -1.56 -7.71
N LYS A 50 -3.16 -0.51 -8.50
CA LYS A 50 -3.21 0.90 -8.06
C LYS A 50 -4.55 1.31 -7.42
N SER A 51 -5.65 1.20 -8.18
CA SER A 51 -6.98 1.58 -7.69
C SER A 51 -7.50 0.61 -6.63
N SER A 52 -7.08 -0.65 -6.66
CA SER A 52 -7.35 -1.61 -5.58
C SER A 52 -6.70 -1.17 -4.27
N THR A 53 -5.44 -0.74 -4.31
CA THR A 53 -4.72 -0.22 -3.15
C THR A 53 -5.36 1.05 -2.63
N MET A 54 -5.65 2.02 -3.49
CA MET A 54 -6.30 3.27 -3.07
C MET A 54 -7.67 3.05 -2.41
N ARG A 55 -8.49 2.12 -2.93
CA ARG A 55 -9.77 1.79 -2.31
C ARG A 55 -9.62 1.19 -0.92
N ILE A 56 -8.63 0.31 -0.72
CA ILE A 56 -8.36 -0.29 0.58
C ILE A 56 -7.99 0.79 1.61
N LEU A 57 -7.17 1.77 1.21
CA LEU A 57 -6.74 2.86 2.10
C LEU A 57 -7.87 3.85 2.43
N ALA A 58 -8.83 4.02 1.52
CA ALA A 58 -9.94 4.97 1.68
C ALA A 58 -11.09 4.44 2.57
N GLY A 59 -11.12 3.14 2.88
CA GLY A 59 -12.22 2.47 3.58
C GLY A 59 -13.25 1.88 2.62
#